data_AF-A0A178HPD6-F1
#
_entry.id   AF-A0A178HPD6-F1
#
_cell.length_a   1.000
_cell.length_b   1.000
_cell.length_c   1.000
_cell.angle_alpha   90.00
_cell.angle_beta   90.00
_cell.angle_gamma   90.00
#
_symmetry.space_group_name_H-M   'P 1'
#
loop_
_entity.id
_entity.type
_entity.pdbx_description
1 polymer ?
#
loop_
_entity_poly.entity_id
_entity_poly.type
_entity_poly.pdbx_seq_one_letter_code
_entity_poly.pdbx_strand_id
1 'polypeptide(L)'
;MLINAITESWLRVDLHLPEDGRLGRQAQDGIKPLHDPQNLYAQLAPSLPAHRPDPQRIEAMILEFIRILGLTPVTLGRREYVTMVTGTGMLRDMLVQLMQEQLPLADRGGMLHLNRLLAPADIAALENLPYPRAEPASLIAAQLALARLFLPRARAMAATLGLAWPEAFEAAARAHLAQAIGRAPEELWPLG
;
A
#
# COMPACT_ATOMS: atom_id res chain seq x y z
N MET A 1 -10.83 -24.19 -5.11
CA MET A 1 -9.49 -24.34 -5.72
C MET A 1 -9.21 -23.29 -6.80
N LEU A 2 -8.02 -22.67 -6.78
CA LEU A 2 -7.51 -21.79 -7.85
C LEU A 2 -6.42 -22.52 -8.64
N ILE A 3 -6.55 -22.56 -9.97
CA ILE A 3 -5.55 -23.06 -10.90
C ILE A 3 -4.98 -21.87 -11.67
N ASN A 4 -3.67 -21.67 -11.59
CA ASN A 4 -2.97 -20.72 -12.45
C ASN A 4 -2.28 -21.53 -13.55
N ALA A 5 -2.58 -21.23 -14.82
CA ALA A 5 -1.98 -21.88 -15.97
C ALA A 5 -1.36 -20.84 -16.91
N ILE A 6 -0.23 -21.20 -17.52
CA ILE A 6 0.39 -20.44 -18.61
C ILE A 6 0.42 -21.38 -19.81
N THR A 7 -0.20 -21.00 -20.92
CA THR A 7 -0.19 -21.79 -22.15
C THR A 7 1.16 -21.71 -22.86
N GLU A 8 1.40 -22.58 -23.84
CA GLU A 8 2.59 -22.50 -24.70
C GLU A 8 2.71 -21.14 -25.41
N SER A 9 1.58 -20.52 -25.75
CA SER A 9 1.50 -19.17 -26.31
C SER A 9 1.66 -18.05 -25.29
N TRP A 10 2.09 -18.35 -24.05
CA TRP A 10 2.22 -17.40 -22.94
C TRP A 10 0.91 -16.71 -22.52
N LEU A 11 -0.25 -17.32 -22.82
CA LEU A 11 -1.52 -16.85 -22.28
C LEU A 11 -1.62 -17.26 -20.80
N ARG A 12 -1.76 -16.27 -19.91
CA ARG A 12 -2.07 -16.54 -18.50
C ARG A 12 -3.57 -16.77 -18.34
N VAL A 13 -3.93 -17.88 -17.72
CA VAL A 13 -5.30 -18.26 -17.39
C VAL A 13 -5.38 -18.57 -15.91
N ASP A 14 -6.24 -17.83 -15.20
CA ASP A 14 -6.56 -18.08 -13.79
C ASP A 14 -7.96 -18.70 -13.72
N LEU A 15 -8.05 -19.96 -13.31
CA LEU A 15 -9.26 -20.80 -13.29
C LEU A 15 -9.67 -21.05 -11.84
N HIS A 16 -10.82 -20.51 -11.45
CA HIS A 16 -11.37 -20.70 -10.11
C HIS A 16 -12.47 -21.76 -10.13
N LEU A 17 -12.27 -22.84 -9.38
CA LEU A 17 -13.20 -23.95 -9.22
C LEU A 17 -13.72 -23.96 -7.78
N PRO A 18 -14.96 -23.49 -7.53
CA PRO A 18 -15.54 -23.51 -6.19
C PRO A 18 -15.81 -24.94 -5.72
N GLU A 19 -15.56 -25.23 -4.45
CA GLU A 19 -15.61 -26.60 -3.91
C GLU A 19 -17.03 -27.13 -3.65
N ASP A 20 -18.00 -26.24 -3.45
CA ASP A 20 -19.38 -26.57 -3.09
C ASP A 20 -20.38 -26.30 -4.22
N GLY A 21 -19.90 -26.02 -5.44
CA GLY A 21 -20.73 -25.63 -6.58
C GLY A 21 -21.39 -24.25 -6.44
N ARG A 22 -21.09 -23.49 -5.37
CA ARG A 22 -21.55 -22.12 -5.18
C ARG A 22 -20.48 -21.17 -5.71
N LEU A 23 -20.88 -20.08 -6.34
CA LEU A 23 -19.95 -19.11 -6.92
C LEU A 23 -19.15 -18.30 -5.86
N GLY A 24 -19.19 -18.67 -4.57
CA GLY A 24 -18.45 -18.00 -3.50
C GLY A 24 -18.92 -16.56 -3.25
N ARG A 25 -17.99 -15.67 -2.86
CA ARG A 25 -18.23 -14.23 -2.64
C ARG A 25 -18.24 -13.45 -3.97
N GLN A 26 -19.03 -13.88 -4.95
CA GLN A 26 -19.20 -13.17 -6.22
C GLN A 26 -20.51 -12.39 -6.25
N ALA A 27 -20.55 -11.32 -7.04
CA ALA A 27 -21.75 -10.52 -7.29
C ALA A 27 -21.97 -10.36 -8.79
N GLN A 28 -23.19 -9.97 -9.17
CA GLN A 28 -23.62 -9.87 -10.57
C GLN A 28 -22.81 -8.86 -11.39
N ASP A 29 -22.34 -7.79 -10.75
CA ASP A 29 -21.51 -6.75 -11.35
C ASP A 29 -20.03 -7.16 -11.54
N GLY A 30 -19.59 -8.22 -10.86
CA GLY A 30 -18.23 -8.75 -10.94
C GLY A 30 -18.05 -9.89 -11.94
N ILE A 31 -19.13 -10.50 -12.46
CA ILE A 31 -19.05 -11.65 -13.35
C ILE A 31 -19.97 -11.53 -14.55
N LYS A 32 -19.56 -12.14 -15.67
CA LYS A 32 -20.39 -12.27 -16.88
C LYS A 32 -20.66 -13.75 -17.14
N PRO A 33 -21.93 -14.21 -17.10
CA PRO A 33 -22.23 -15.60 -17.39
C PRO A 33 -21.95 -15.91 -18.87
N LEU A 34 -21.13 -16.94 -19.12
CA LEU A 34 -20.90 -17.47 -20.47
C LEU A 34 -21.76 -18.71 -20.73
N HIS A 35 -21.97 -19.54 -19.70
CA HIS A 35 -22.82 -20.72 -19.72
C HIS A 35 -23.40 -20.93 -18.31
N ASP A 36 -24.72 -20.84 -18.14
CA ASP A 36 -25.39 -20.92 -16.83
C ASP A 36 -26.76 -21.65 -16.94
N PRO A 37 -26.77 -22.97 -17.21
CA PRO A 37 -28.02 -23.71 -17.37
C PRO A 37 -28.81 -23.86 -16.06
N GLN A 38 -28.17 -23.65 -14.89
CA GLN A 38 -28.83 -23.70 -13.57
C GLN A 38 -29.25 -22.32 -13.05
N ASN A 39 -29.07 -21.26 -13.84
CA ASN A 39 -29.42 -19.88 -13.49
C ASN A 39 -28.82 -19.44 -12.14
N LEU A 40 -27.57 -19.82 -11.88
CA LEU A 40 -26.84 -19.48 -10.65
C LEU A 40 -26.55 -17.98 -10.58
N TYR A 41 -26.38 -17.30 -11.71
CA TYR A 41 -26.14 -15.86 -11.78
C TYR A 41 -27.28 -15.04 -11.16
N ALA A 42 -28.53 -15.44 -11.41
CA ALA A 42 -29.71 -14.78 -10.84
C ALA A 42 -29.80 -14.91 -9.31
N GLN A 43 -29.07 -15.85 -8.71
CA GLN A 43 -29.05 -16.09 -7.26
C GLN A 43 -27.98 -15.25 -6.54
N LEU A 44 -27.11 -14.56 -7.28
CA LEU A 44 -26.08 -13.69 -6.71
C LEU A 44 -26.65 -12.35 -6.28
N ALA A 45 -26.00 -11.75 -5.27
CA ALA A 45 -26.26 -10.36 -4.94
C ALA A 45 -25.90 -9.45 -6.12
N PRO A 46 -26.62 -8.32 -6.34
CA PRO A 46 -26.30 -7.38 -7.42
C PRO A 46 -24.87 -6.82 -7.33
N SER A 47 -24.40 -6.53 -6.11
CA SER A 47 -23.07 -6.01 -5.82
C SER A 47 -22.59 -6.47 -4.45
N LEU A 48 -21.28 -6.44 -4.24
CA LEU A 48 -20.65 -6.63 -2.92
C LEU A 48 -20.58 -5.30 -2.15
N PRO A 49 -20.56 -5.33 -0.80
CA PRO A 49 -20.39 -4.11 -0.02
C PRO A 49 -19.03 -3.45 -0.30
N ALA A 50 -19.03 -2.12 -0.30
CA ALA A 50 -17.81 -1.33 -0.47
C ALA A 50 -16.75 -1.69 0.58
N HIS A 51 -15.48 -1.64 0.16
CA HIS A 51 -14.36 -1.97 1.03
C HIS A 51 -14.25 -1.03 2.24
N ARG A 52 -14.12 -1.67 3.40
CA ARG A 52 -13.80 -1.20 4.76
C ARG A 52 -12.33 -1.20 5.13
N PRO A 53 -11.54 -0.11 5.21
CA PRO A 53 -10.18 -0.21 5.74
C PRO A 53 -10.20 -0.90 7.11
N ASP A 54 -9.33 -1.89 7.29
CA ASP A 54 -9.17 -2.59 8.57
C ASP A 54 -8.37 -1.68 9.52
N PRO A 55 -8.97 -1.18 10.63
CA PRO A 55 -8.30 -0.26 11.54
C PRO A 55 -7.01 -0.82 12.13
N GLN A 56 -6.99 -2.13 12.46
CA GLN A 56 -5.81 -2.76 13.05
C GLN A 56 -4.66 -2.83 12.03
N ARG A 57 -4.98 -3.12 10.77
CA ARG A 57 -4.00 -3.13 9.68
C ARG A 57 -3.44 -1.73 9.42
N ILE A 58 -4.29 -0.71 9.42
CA ILE A 58 -3.86 0.69 9.22
C ILE A 58 -2.96 1.14 10.38
N GLU A 59 -3.33 0.86 11.62
CA GLU A 59 -2.51 1.18 12.80
C GLU A 59 -1.13 0.50 12.73
N ALA A 60 -1.09 -0.80 12.44
CA ALA A 60 0.15 -1.54 12.28
C ALA A 60 1.04 -0.97 11.16
N MET A 61 0.44 -0.59 10.02
CA MET A 61 1.15 0.01 8.90
C MET A 61 1.74 1.39 9.25
N ILE A 62 1.01 2.21 10.01
CA ILE A 62 1.49 3.52 10.47
C ILE A 62 2.71 3.35 11.38
N LEU A 63 2.61 2.48 12.37
CA LEU A 63 3.69 2.20 13.30
C LEU A 63 4.92 1.65 12.59
N GLU A 64 4.73 0.73 11.65
CA GLU A 64 5.82 0.14 10.88
C GLU A 64 6.52 1.17 9.97
N PHE A 65 5.75 2.03 9.29
CA PHE A 65 6.30 3.08 8.45
C PHE A 65 7.20 4.05 9.25
N ILE A 66 6.70 4.51 10.41
CA ILE A 66 7.46 5.39 11.31
C ILE A 66 8.70 4.67 11.85
N ARG A 67 8.58 3.38 12.22
CA ARG A 67 9.69 2.57 12.70
C ARG A 67 10.81 2.44 11.66
N ILE A 68 10.48 2.18 10.39
CA ILE A 68 11.48 2.06 9.32
C ILE A 68 12.21 3.40 9.12
N LEU A 69 11.51 4.53 9.13
CA LEU A 69 12.15 5.86 9.09
C LEU A 69 13.08 6.10 10.30
N GLY A 70 12.63 5.70 11.49
CA GLY A 70 13.42 5.80 12.71
C GLY A 70 14.66 4.90 12.73
N LEU A 71 14.72 3.84 11.90
CA LEU A 71 15.88 2.96 11.78
C LEU A 71 16.93 3.44 10.76
N THR A 72 16.60 4.45 9.95
CA THR A 72 17.52 5.01 8.96
C THR A 72 18.89 5.43 9.53
N PRO A 73 18.99 6.05 10.72
CA PRO A 73 20.28 6.35 11.34
C PRO A 73 21.14 5.10 11.60
N VAL A 74 20.53 3.98 11.96
CA VAL A 74 21.24 2.70 12.22
C VAL A 74 21.88 2.20 10.93
N THR A 75 21.11 2.17 9.84
CA THR A 75 21.61 1.69 8.55
C THR A 75 22.63 2.65 7.93
N LEU A 76 22.47 3.97 8.13
CA LEU A 76 23.46 4.97 7.72
C LEU A 76 24.79 4.78 8.48
N GLY A 77 24.74 4.67 9.81
CA GLY A 77 25.92 4.49 10.64
C GLY A 77 26.69 3.20 10.34
N ARG A 78 25.97 2.14 9.94
CA ARG A 78 26.55 0.86 9.51
C ARG A 78 26.97 0.83 8.04
N ARG A 79 26.64 1.87 7.26
CA ARG A 79 26.86 1.92 5.80
C ARG A 79 26.15 0.79 5.04
N GLU A 80 25.02 0.34 5.58
CA GLU A 80 24.20 -0.77 5.06
C GLU A 80 23.24 -0.28 3.96
N TYR A 81 23.78 0.32 2.90
CA TYR A 81 22.97 1.04 1.92
C TYR A 81 22.06 0.13 1.07
N VAL A 82 22.45 -1.12 0.83
CA VAL A 82 21.58 -2.11 0.15
C VAL A 82 20.37 -2.44 1.03
N THR A 83 20.58 -2.59 2.34
CA THR A 83 19.49 -2.76 3.32
C THR A 83 18.58 -1.53 3.32
N MET A 84 19.13 -0.32 3.20
CA MET A 84 18.32 0.91 3.07
C MET A 84 17.50 0.96 1.79
N VAL A 85 18.03 0.48 0.65
CA VAL A 85 17.26 0.37 -0.60
C VAL A 85 16.04 -0.53 -0.36
N THR A 86 16.25 -1.66 0.30
CA THR A 86 15.17 -2.61 0.65
C THR A 86 14.12 -1.95 1.56
N GLY A 87 14.55 -1.28 2.63
CA GLY A 87 13.64 -0.55 3.52
C GLY A 87 12.88 0.59 2.81
N THR A 88 13.51 1.25 1.84
CA THR A 88 12.86 2.28 1.03
C THR A 88 11.80 1.68 0.08
N GLY A 89 12.05 0.47 -0.43
CA GLY A 89 11.04 -0.33 -1.14
C GLY A 89 9.83 -0.63 -0.26
N MET A 90 10.05 -1.09 0.98
CA MET A 90 8.97 -1.36 1.94
C MET A 90 8.13 -0.12 2.25
N LEU A 91 8.76 1.05 2.42
CA LEU A 91 8.05 2.33 2.61
C LEU A 91 7.18 2.68 1.38
N ARG A 92 7.68 2.46 0.17
CA ARG A 92 6.92 2.66 -1.08
C ARG A 92 5.73 1.69 -1.17
N ASP A 93 5.94 0.42 -0.83
CA ASP A 93 4.87 -0.58 -0.82
C ASP A 93 3.78 -0.22 0.18
N MET A 94 4.14 0.26 1.38
CA MET A 94 3.15 0.74 2.36
C MET A 94 2.37 1.96 1.87
N LEU A 95 3.00 2.92 1.17
CA LEU A 95 2.29 4.03 0.54
C LEU A 95 1.27 3.55 -0.49
N VAL A 96 1.66 2.61 -1.35
CA VAL A 96 0.77 2.03 -2.36
C VAL A 96 -0.37 1.23 -1.71
N GLN A 97 -0.10 0.51 -0.61
CA GLN A 97 -1.13 -0.17 0.16
C GLN A 97 -2.11 0.82 0.80
N LEU A 98 -1.62 1.90 1.41
CA LEU A 98 -2.47 2.94 2.00
C LEU A 98 -3.38 3.60 0.95
N MET A 99 -2.84 3.93 -0.22
CA MET A 99 -3.62 4.48 -1.33
C MET A 99 -4.72 3.51 -1.80
N GLN A 100 -4.45 2.21 -1.81
CA GLN A 100 -5.46 1.21 -2.14
C GLN A 100 -6.51 1.04 -1.05
N GLU A 101 -6.14 1.12 0.24
CA GLU A 101 -7.10 1.08 1.34
C GLU A 101 -8.10 2.26 1.27
N GLN A 102 -7.72 3.39 0.68
CA GLN A 102 -8.62 4.55 0.48
C GLN A 102 -9.72 4.31 -0.56
N LEU A 103 -9.62 3.26 -1.38
CA LEU A 103 -10.58 3.00 -2.44
C LEU A 103 -11.78 2.18 -1.91
N PRO A 104 -13.02 2.59 -2.19
CA PRO A 104 -14.22 1.86 -1.76
C PRO A 104 -14.54 0.64 -2.65
N LEU A 105 -13.53 0.03 -3.27
CA LEU A 105 -13.70 -1.07 -4.22
C LEU A 105 -13.86 -2.39 -3.47
N ALA A 106 -15.02 -3.03 -3.62
CA ALA A 106 -15.35 -4.29 -2.96
C ALA A 106 -14.35 -5.41 -3.29
N ASP A 107 -13.83 -5.41 -4.51
CA ASP A 107 -12.63 -6.14 -4.91
C ASP A 107 -11.64 -5.14 -5.52
N ARG A 108 -10.46 -5.03 -4.93
CA ARG A 108 -9.40 -4.13 -5.39
C ARG A 108 -8.61 -4.73 -6.55
N GLY A 109 -8.82 -6.00 -6.87
CA GLY A 109 -7.97 -6.77 -7.76
C GLY A 109 -6.57 -6.97 -7.19
N GLY A 110 -5.67 -7.55 -7.98
CA GLY A 110 -4.26 -7.67 -7.62
C GLY A 110 -3.48 -6.37 -7.86
N MET A 111 -2.28 -6.29 -7.28
CA MET A 111 -1.31 -5.18 -7.40
C MET A 111 -0.90 -4.81 -8.85
N LEU A 112 -1.31 -5.60 -9.84
CA LEU A 112 -0.91 -5.51 -11.24
C LEU A 112 -1.65 -4.43 -12.06
N HIS A 113 -2.62 -3.72 -11.46
CA HIS A 113 -3.43 -2.72 -12.17
C HIS A 113 -3.52 -1.36 -11.46
N LEU A 114 -2.46 -0.90 -10.79
CA LEU A 114 -2.45 0.40 -10.09
C LEU A 114 -2.93 1.56 -10.98
N ASN A 115 -2.50 1.63 -12.25
CA ASN A 115 -2.92 2.67 -13.20
C ASN A 115 -4.43 2.70 -13.48
N ARG A 116 -5.13 1.58 -13.27
CA ARG A 116 -6.59 1.50 -13.42
C ARG A 116 -7.31 1.83 -12.11
N LEU A 117 -6.66 1.61 -10.97
CA LEU A 117 -7.25 1.71 -9.64
C LEU A 117 -7.08 3.10 -9.03
N LEU A 118 -5.89 3.68 -9.15
CA LEU A 118 -5.56 4.96 -8.52
C LEU A 118 -5.91 6.13 -9.44
N ALA A 119 -6.21 7.27 -8.83
CA ALA A 119 -6.43 8.51 -9.57
C ALA A 119 -5.16 8.92 -10.31
N PRO A 120 -5.26 9.59 -11.48
CA PRO A 120 -4.09 10.03 -12.24
C PRO A 120 -3.09 10.87 -11.43
N ALA A 121 -3.58 11.68 -10.47
CA ALA A 121 -2.73 12.47 -9.59
C ALA A 121 -1.89 11.62 -8.62
N ASP A 122 -2.44 10.51 -8.11
CA ASP A 122 -1.69 9.60 -7.23
C ASP A 122 -0.68 8.77 -8.01
N ILE A 123 -1.00 8.36 -9.25
CA ILE A 123 -0.03 7.74 -10.15
C ILE A 123 1.12 8.70 -10.45
N ALA A 124 0.82 9.95 -10.83
CA ALA A 124 1.84 10.95 -11.07
C ALA A 124 2.70 11.21 -9.82
N ALA A 125 2.12 11.19 -8.63
CA ALA A 125 2.88 11.29 -7.38
C ALA A 125 3.83 10.09 -7.19
N LEU A 126 3.40 8.86 -7.48
CA LEU A 126 4.23 7.66 -7.39
C LEU A 126 5.35 7.62 -8.45
N GLU A 127 5.08 8.11 -9.65
CA GLU A 127 6.07 8.21 -10.74
C GLU A 127 7.14 9.25 -10.44
N ASN A 128 6.78 10.35 -9.77
CA ASN A 128 7.71 11.40 -9.36
C ASN A 128 8.53 11.05 -8.12
N LEU A 129 8.23 9.95 -7.43
CA LEU A 129 9.04 9.50 -6.29
C LEU A 129 10.42 9.03 -6.76
N PRO A 130 11.52 9.50 -6.14
CA PRO A 130 12.86 9.05 -6.48
C PRO A 130 12.99 7.52 -6.30
N TYR A 131 13.61 6.85 -7.27
CA TYR A 131 14.12 5.50 -7.10
C TYR A 131 15.58 5.60 -6.64
N PRO A 132 15.89 5.29 -5.37
CA PRO A 132 17.19 5.57 -4.82
C PRO A 132 18.25 4.61 -5.35
N ARG A 133 19.46 5.14 -5.59
CA ARG A 133 20.67 4.31 -5.64
C ARG A 133 21.10 3.96 -4.21
N ALA A 134 22.00 2.98 -4.06
CA ALA A 134 22.60 2.63 -2.78
C ALA A 134 23.63 3.69 -2.30
N GLU A 135 23.19 4.95 -2.24
CA GLU A 135 23.97 6.13 -1.89
C GLU A 135 23.21 6.96 -0.83
N PRO A 136 23.88 7.46 0.22
CA PRO A 136 23.21 8.10 1.36
C PRO A 136 22.24 9.21 0.98
N ALA A 137 22.68 10.18 0.17
CA ALA A 137 21.86 11.32 -0.22
C ALA A 137 20.63 10.90 -1.04
N SER A 138 20.80 9.92 -1.94
CA SER A 138 19.72 9.38 -2.77
C SER A 138 18.66 8.67 -1.93
N LEU A 139 19.10 7.85 -0.97
CA LEU A 139 18.22 7.13 -0.04
C LEU A 139 17.47 8.08 0.89
N ILE A 140 18.16 9.04 1.50
CA ILE A 140 17.55 10.04 2.37
C ILE A 140 16.50 10.84 1.59
N ALA A 141 16.82 11.29 0.37
CA ALA A 141 15.87 12.03 -0.47
C ALA A 141 14.61 11.20 -0.78
N ALA A 142 14.76 9.93 -1.15
CA ALA A 142 13.65 9.04 -1.46
C ALA A 142 12.76 8.79 -0.23
N GLN A 143 13.34 8.49 0.93
CA GLN A 143 12.57 8.25 2.16
C GLN A 143 11.82 9.49 2.64
N LEU A 144 12.44 10.68 2.57
CA LEU A 144 11.75 11.92 2.92
C LEU A 144 10.64 12.26 1.93
N ALA A 145 10.80 11.98 0.64
CA ALA A 145 9.73 12.13 -0.34
C ALA A 145 8.55 11.20 -0.05
N LEU A 146 8.84 9.94 0.32
CA LEU A 146 7.83 8.97 0.74
C LEU A 146 7.10 9.43 2.01
N ALA A 147 7.83 9.89 3.03
CA ALA A 147 7.25 10.39 4.29
C ALA A 147 6.27 11.54 4.05
N ARG A 148 6.62 12.49 3.17
CA ARG A 148 5.76 13.63 2.82
C ARG A 148 4.47 13.24 2.11
N LEU A 149 4.44 12.11 1.40
CA LEU A 149 3.21 11.59 0.79
C LEU A 149 2.40 10.72 1.74
N PHE A 150 3.07 9.85 2.49
CA PHE A 150 2.44 8.85 3.36
C PHE A 150 1.80 9.47 4.59
N LEU A 151 2.56 10.26 5.37
CA LEU A 151 2.13 10.68 6.71
C LEU A 151 0.86 11.52 6.71
N PRO A 152 0.67 12.51 5.81
CA PRO A 152 -0.60 13.26 5.75
C PRO A 152 -1.80 12.37 5.40
N ARG A 153 -1.62 11.42 4.47
CA ARG A 153 -2.68 10.47 4.07
C ARG A 153 -3.04 9.52 5.21
N ALA A 154 -2.02 9.04 5.92
CA ALA A 154 -2.17 8.12 7.04
C ALA A 154 -2.86 8.81 8.21
N ARG A 155 -2.53 10.07 8.51
CA ARG A 155 -3.21 10.89 9.53
C ARG A 155 -4.70 11.07 9.20
N ALA A 156 -5.02 11.41 7.95
CA ALA A 156 -6.41 11.54 7.52
C ALA A 156 -7.19 10.22 7.63
N MET A 157 -6.56 9.09 7.27
CA MET A 157 -7.15 7.75 7.43
C MET A 157 -7.37 7.41 8.90
N ALA A 158 -6.37 7.64 9.77
CA ALA A 158 -6.48 7.41 11.20
C ALA A 158 -7.63 8.21 11.82
N ALA A 159 -7.76 9.49 11.46
CA ALA A 159 -8.88 10.33 11.91
C ALA A 159 -10.24 9.78 11.44
N THR A 160 -10.34 9.33 10.18
CA THR A 160 -11.57 8.73 9.62
C THR A 160 -11.97 7.44 10.36
N LEU A 161 -10.97 6.67 10.81
CA LEU A 161 -11.17 5.40 11.50
C LEU A 161 -11.25 5.56 13.04
N GLY A 162 -11.08 6.77 13.58
CA GLY A 162 -11.05 7.01 15.03
C GLY A 162 -9.82 6.42 15.73
N LEU A 163 -8.72 6.22 15.01
CA LEU A 163 -7.46 5.70 15.55
C LEU A 163 -6.66 6.80 16.25
N ALA A 164 -6.03 6.47 17.37
CA ALA A 164 -5.09 7.37 18.04
C ALA A 164 -3.80 7.48 17.21
N TRP A 165 -3.39 8.71 16.90
CA TRP A 165 -2.12 8.92 16.20
C TRP A 165 -0.93 8.78 17.17
N PRO A 166 0.14 8.05 16.81
CA PRO A 166 1.29 7.82 17.69
C PRO A 166 2.25 9.03 17.73
N GLU A 167 1.77 10.18 18.22
CA GLU A 167 2.50 11.47 18.18
C GLU A 167 3.90 11.40 18.80
N ALA A 168 4.02 10.83 20.00
CA ALA A 168 5.30 10.72 20.69
C ALA A 168 6.32 9.87 19.91
N PHE A 169 5.84 8.82 19.25
CA PHE A 169 6.70 7.92 18.47
C PHE A 169 7.14 8.58 17.15
N GLU A 170 6.24 9.25 16.43
CA GLU A 170 6.61 10.02 15.25
C GLU A 170 7.60 11.14 15.59
N ALA A 171 7.33 11.90 16.64
CA ALA A 171 8.20 13.00 17.06
C ALA A 171 9.61 12.49 17.40
N ALA A 172 9.71 11.37 18.14
CA ALA A 172 10.98 10.74 18.47
C ALA A 172 11.73 10.23 17.22
N ALA A 173 11.04 9.53 16.32
CA ALA A 173 11.62 9.02 15.08
C ALA A 173 12.12 10.16 14.18
N ARG A 174 11.32 11.23 14.04
CA ARG A 174 11.67 12.42 13.25
C ARG A 174 12.88 13.14 13.84
N ALA A 175 12.91 13.37 15.14
CA ALA A 175 14.03 14.03 15.82
C ALA A 175 15.32 13.19 15.69
N HIS A 176 15.23 11.87 15.88
CA HIS A 176 16.37 10.97 15.75
C HIS A 176 16.94 10.96 14.33
N LEU A 177 16.08 10.88 13.31
CA LEU A 177 16.49 10.95 11.91
C LEU A 177 17.12 12.31 11.57
N ALA A 178 16.48 13.41 11.99
CA ALA A 178 16.95 14.77 11.74
C ALA A 178 18.37 15.00 12.29
N GLN A 179 18.61 14.57 13.53
CA GLN A 179 19.93 14.62 14.15
C GLN A 179 20.97 13.83 13.34
N ALA A 180 20.63 12.62 12.88
CA ALA A 180 21.55 11.76 12.15
C ALA A 180 21.95 12.32 10.77
N ILE A 181 21.07 13.08 10.13
CA ILE A 181 21.32 13.67 8.79
C ILE A 181 21.70 15.15 8.85
N GLY A 182 21.86 15.72 10.05
CA GLY A 182 22.28 17.12 10.26
C GLY A 182 21.26 18.15 9.79
N ARG A 183 19.97 17.91 9.99
CA ARG A 183 18.87 18.79 9.58
C ARG A 183 17.94 19.11 10.74
N ALA A 184 17.14 20.17 10.61
CA ALA A 184 16.10 20.46 11.58
C ALA A 184 14.85 19.55 11.35
N PRO A 185 14.22 19.00 12.40
CA PRO A 185 13.08 18.07 12.27
C PRO A 185 11.93 18.56 11.39
N GLU A 186 11.63 19.86 11.43
CA GLU A 186 10.60 20.55 10.66
C GLU A 186 10.85 20.52 9.14
N GLU A 187 12.09 20.33 8.70
CA GLU A 187 12.44 20.27 7.28
C GLU A 187 12.21 18.88 6.66
N LEU A 188 12.09 17.85 7.50
CA LEU A 188 11.94 16.47 7.05
C LEU A 188 10.51 16.27 6.51
N TRP A 189 9.51 16.48 7.36
CA TRP A 189 8.10 16.52 7.00
C TRP A 189 7.30 17.31 8.06
N PRO A 190 6.19 17.94 7.68
CA PRO A 190 5.34 18.64 8.64
C PRO A 190 4.68 17.66 9.61
N LEU A 191 4.58 18.03 10.89
CA LEU A 191 3.55 17.44 11.76
C LEU A 191 2.24 18.11 11.37
N GLY A 192 1.21 17.29 11.11
CA GLY A 192 -0.14 17.77 10.81
C GLY A 192 -0.83 18.34 12.04
#